data_AF-A0A9P0MVY4-F1
#
_entry.id   AF-A0A9P0MVY4-F1
#
_cell.length_a   1.000
_cell.length_b   1.000
_cell.length_c   1.000
_cell.angle_alpha   90.00
_cell.angle_beta   90.00
_cell.angle_gamma   90.00
#
_symmetry.space_group_name_H-M   'P 1'
#
loop_
_entity.id
_entity.type
_entity.pdbx_description
1 polymer ?
#
loop_
_entity_poly.entity_id
_entity_poly.type
_entity_poly.pdbx_seq_one_letter_code
_entity_poly.pdbx_strand_id
1 'polypeptide(L)'
;MFSPKLNPGYARQYREPVSEVCLGCICEASSNCDRSLGCEGGLCGLFKMTHAYWVDANKPTIPLDNPNDEGAYQRCSIDPVCAAETVKNYMGRFAQVR
;
A
#
# COMPACT_ATOMS: atom_id res chain seq x y z
N MET A 1 3.35 -21.40 12.48
CA MET A 1 2.82 -21.86 11.18
C MET A 1 1.45 -22.49 11.41
N PHE A 2 0.44 -21.65 11.66
CA PHE A 2 -0.93 -22.12 11.83
C PHE A 2 -1.80 -21.35 10.84
N SER A 3 -2.01 -21.94 9.67
CA SER A 3 -3.15 -21.56 8.83
C SER A 3 -4.37 -22.29 9.39
N PRO A 4 -5.46 -21.61 9.79
CA PRO A 4 -6.71 -22.29 10.03
C PRO A 4 -7.33 -22.62 8.66
N LYS A 5 -7.69 -23.89 8.46
CA LYS A 5 -8.48 -24.30 7.30
C LYS A 5 -9.86 -23.65 7.41
N LEU A 6 -10.19 -22.77 6.46
CA LEU A 6 -11.51 -22.17 6.31
C LEU A 6 -12.47 -23.18 5.68
N ASN A 7 -13.57 -23.46 6.37
CA ASN A 7 -14.69 -24.24 5.86
C ASN A 7 -15.42 -23.48 4.74
N PRO A 8 -15.87 -24.13 3.66
CA PRO A 8 -16.42 -23.49 2.46
C PRO A 8 -17.81 -22.85 2.64
N GLY A 9 -18.37 -22.86 3.85
CA GLY A 9 -19.75 -22.41 4.11
C GLY A 9 -19.91 -20.99 4.69
N TYR A 10 -18.83 -20.26 4.98
CA TYR A 10 -18.92 -18.96 5.68
C TYR A 10 -17.87 -17.91 5.26
N ALA A 11 -17.31 -18.00 4.05
CA ALA A 11 -16.47 -16.93 3.54
C ALA A 11 -17.34 -15.79 3.01
N ARG A 12 -17.61 -14.76 3.82
CA ARG A 12 -17.67 -13.41 3.23
C ARG A 12 -16.35 -13.28 2.47
N GLN A 13 -16.39 -13.21 1.14
CA GLN A 13 -15.24 -12.78 0.38
C GLN A 13 -14.84 -11.41 0.93
N TYR A 14 -13.84 -11.36 1.80
CA TYR A 14 -12.98 -10.20 1.90
C TYR A 14 -12.28 -10.12 0.55
N ARG A 15 -13.00 -9.61 -0.45
CA ARG A 15 -12.39 -9.23 -1.70
C ARG A 15 -11.56 -8.01 -1.32
N GLU A 16 -10.26 -8.24 -1.10
CA GLU A 16 -9.34 -7.11 -0.96
C GLU A 16 -9.65 -6.15 -2.11
N PRO A 17 -9.83 -4.85 -1.80
CA PRO A 17 -10.29 -3.87 -2.78
C PRO A 17 -9.33 -3.78 -3.99
N VAL A 18 -8.09 -4.21 -3.81
CA VAL A 18 -7.05 -4.28 -4.84
C VAL A 18 -6.36 -5.64 -4.75
N SER A 19 -6.29 -6.37 -5.86
CA SER A 19 -5.56 -7.64 -5.94
C SER A 19 -4.06 -7.43 -6.14
N GLU A 20 -3.25 -8.43 -5.82
CA GLU A 20 -1.79 -8.42 -6.07
C GLU A 20 -1.45 -8.18 -7.55
N VAL A 21 -2.23 -8.76 -8.47
CA VAL A 21 -2.05 -8.53 -9.91
C VAL A 21 -2.27 -7.05 -10.26
N CYS A 22 -3.31 -6.44 -9.68
CA CYS A 22 -3.58 -5.02 -9.89
C CYS A 22 -2.47 -4.14 -9.31
N LEU A 23 -1.97 -4.46 -8.11
CA LEU A 23 -0.84 -3.76 -7.50
C LEU A 23 0.42 -3.85 -8.36
N GLY A 24 0.73 -5.04 -8.90
CA GLY A 24 1.83 -5.22 -9.83
C GLY A 24 1.71 -4.30 -11.05
N CYS A 25 0.54 -4.26 -11.69
CA CYS A 25 0.31 -3.38 -12.83
C CYS A 25 0.48 -1.89 -12.48
N ILE A 26 -0.04 -1.43 -11.34
CA ILE A 26 0.08 -0.02 -10.92
C ILE A 26 1.56 0.32 -10.65
N CYS A 27 2.27 -0.55 -9.96
CA CYS A 27 3.68 -0.38 -9.63
C CYS A 27 4.55 -0.27 -10.89
N GLU A 28 4.37 -1.16 -11.86
CA GLU A 28 5.09 -1.12 -13.14
C GLU A 28 4.77 0.15 -13.93
N ALA A 29 3.48 0.51 -14.04
CA ALA A 29 3.06 1.70 -14.77
C ALA A 29 3.55 3.01 -14.12
N SER A 30 3.69 3.04 -12.78
CA SER A 30 4.08 4.24 -12.05
C SER A 30 5.59 4.47 -12.05
N SER A 31 6.37 3.40 -11.99
CA SER A 31 7.79 3.50 -11.67
C SER A 31 8.66 2.37 -12.21
N ASN A 32 8.11 1.46 -13.01
CA ASN A 32 8.76 0.18 -13.34
C ASN A 32 9.19 -0.61 -12.08
N CYS A 33 8.39 -0.48 -11.01
CA CYS A 33 8.65 -1.04 -9.69
C CYS A 33 10.05 -0.77 -9.12
N ASP A 34 10.67 0.35 -9.49
CA ASP A 34 12.02 0.70 -9.06
C ASP A 34 12.04 1.17 -7.60
N ARG A 35 12.62 0.34 -6.74
CA ARG A 35 12.75 0.58 -5.29
C ARG A 35 13.84 1.60 -4.93
N SER A 36 14.65 2.02 -5.89
CA SER A 36 15.68 3.04 -5.70
C SER A 36 15.13 4.47 -5.89
N LEU A 37 13.90 4.60 -6.37
CA LEU A 37 13.27 5.88 -6.59
C LEU A 37 12.89 6.54 -5.25
N GLY A 38 13.58 7.62 -4.93
CA GLY A 38 13.22 8.51 -3.85
C GLY A 38 11.98 9.36 -4.18
N CYS A 39 12.02 10.63 -3.78
CA CYS A 39 10.94 11.58 -3.98
C CYS A 39 11.27 12.57 -5.10
N GLU A 40 10.32 12.77 -6.02
CA GLU A 40 10.43 13.75 -7.09
C GLU A 40 9.11 14.54 -7.16
N GLY A 41 9.18 15.86 -7.02
CA GLY A 41 7.99 16.72 -7.08
C GLY A 41 6.90 16.42 -6.04
N GLY A 42 7.27 15.82 -4.89
CA GLY A 42 6.32 15.43 -3.85
C GLY A 42 5.64 14.07 -4.07
N LEU A 43 6.03 13.33 -5.11
CA LEU A 43 5.64 11.95 -5.37
C LEU A 43 6.82 11.04 -5.04
N CYS A 44 6.60 10.02 -4.20
CA CYS A 44 7.67 9.15 -3.73
C CYS A 44 7.43 7.67 -4.08
N GLY A 45 8.53 6.97 -4.33
CA GLY A 45 8.59 5.51 -4.33
C GLY A 45 7.80 4.81 -5.43
N LEU A 46 7.47 3.54 -5.18
CA LEU A 46 7.03 2.58 -6.20
C LEU A 46 5.71 2.97 -6.87
N PHE A 47 4.79 3.54 -6.10
CA PHE A 47 3.45 3.91 -6.58
C PHE A 47 3.32 5.41 -6.86
N LYS A 48 4.43 6.16 -6.89
CA LYS A 48 4.46 7.62 -7.06
C LYS A 48 3.36 8.30 -6.22
N MET A 49 3.28 7.94 -4.95
CA MET A 49 2.23 8.42 -4.05
C MET A 49 2.63 9.72 -3.37
N THR A 50 1.68 10.55 -2.95
CA THR A 50 1.93 11.75 -2.16
C THR A 50 1.90 11.45 -0.65
N HIS A 51 2.46 12.36 0.16
CA HIS A 51 2.36 12.26 1.61
C HIS A 51 0.89 12.24 2.08
N ALA A 52 0.02 13.07 1.49
CA ALA A 52 -1.41 13.10 1.85
C ALA A 52 -2.10 11.76 1.55
N TYR A 53 -1.80 11.13 0.40
CA TYR A 53 -2.30 9.79 0.06
C TYR A 53 -1.92 8.75 1.13
N TRP A 54 -0.67 8.80 1.60
CA TRP A 54 -0.19 7.94 2.67
C TRP A 54 -0.86 8.23 4.02
N VAL A 55 -1.10 9.50 4.34
CA VAL A 55 -1.86 9.91 5.54
C VAL A 55 -3.29 9.36 5.50
N ASP A 56 -3.95 9.50 4.37
CA ASP A 56 -5.33 9.05 4.17
C ASP A 56 -5.48 7.52 4.21
N ALA A 57 -4.40 6.80 3.94
CA ALA A 57 -4.26 5.36 4.06
C ALA A 57 -3.93 4.87 5.50
N ASN A 58 -4.10 5.72 6.51
CA ASN A 58 -3.73 5.49 7.92
C ASN A 58 -2.22 5.38 8.20
N LYS A 59 -1.37 5.98 7.34
CA LYS A 59 0.08 6.10 7.57
C LYS A 59 0.75 4.75 7.91
N PRO A 60 0.59 3.69 7.09
CA PRO A 60 1.28 2.42 7.36
C PRO A 60 2.79 2.64 7.36
N THR A 61 3.52 1.84 8.13
CA THR A 61 4.98 1.92 8.22
C THR A 61 5.61 0.56 8.05
N ILE A 62 6.91 0.54 7.75
CA ILE A 62 7.69 -0.68 7.88
C ILE A 62 7.75 -1.13 9.35
N PRO A 63 8.09 -2.40 9.63
CA PRO A 63 8.18 -2.89 11.01
C PRO A 63 9.15 -2.07 11.86
N LEU A 64 8.76 -1.79 13.11
CA LEU A 64 9.54 -1.04 14.10
C LEU A 64 9.77 0.45 13.76
N ASP A 65 9.11 0.98 12.74
CA ASP A 65 9.11 2.40 12.41
C ASP A 65 7.90 3.11 13.04
N ASN A 66 7.94 4.44 13.11
CA ASN A 66 6.89 5.26 13.71
C ASN A 66 6.26 6.20 12.67
N PRO A 67 4.92 6.18 12.52
CA PRO A 67 4.22 6.98 11.49
C PRO A 67 4.30 8.50 11.69
N ASN A 68 4.84 8.96 12.82
CA ASN A 68 5.05 10.39 13.08
C ASN A 68 6.51 10.82 12.91
N ASP A 69 7.42 9.88 12.67
CA ASP A 69 8.82 10.21 12.47
C ASP A 69 9.04 10.86 11.10
N GLU A 70 9.99 11.79 11.06
CA GLU A 70 10.46 12.34 9.80
C GLU A 70 11.04 11.21 8.93
N GLY A 71 10.64 11.17 7.67
CA GLY A 71 11.09 10.13 6.74
C GLY A 71 10.25 8.85 6.72
N ALA A 72 9.30 8.65 7.65
CA ALA A 72 8.50 7.41 7.71
C ALA A 72 7.72 7.16 6.41
N TYR A 73 7.12 8.21 5.87
CA TYR A 73 6.46 8.20 4.55
C TYR A 73 7.42 7.77 3.43
N GLN A 74 8.63 8.35 3.38
CA GLN A 74 9.62 8.07 2.35
C GLN A 74 10.10 6.62 2.43
N ARG A 75 10.43 6.14 3.64
CA ARG A 75 10.82 4.75 3.89
C ARG A 75 9.70 3.78 3.49
N CYS A 76 8.45 4.08 3.85
CA CYS A 76 7.30 3.29 3.44
C CYS A 76 7.13 3.27 1.91
N SER A 77 7.29 4.41 1.25
CA SER A 77 7.04 4.54 -0.20
C SER A 77 7.98 3.69 -1.07
N ILE A 78 9.19 3.40 -0.57
CA ILE A 78 10.19 2.55 -1.26
C ILE A 78 10.15 1.08 -0.82
N ASP A 79 9.41 0.77 0.25
CA ASP A 79 9.19 -0.61 0.68
C ASP A 79 7.95 -1.19 -0.05
N PRO A 80 8.08 -2.30 -0.79
CA PRO A 80 6.96 -2.84 -1.57
C PRO A 80 5.75 -3.22 -0.74
N VAL A 81 5.97 -3.72 0.48
CA VAL A 81 4.89 -4.21 1.34
C VAL A 81 4.15 -3.02 1.93
N CYS A 82 4.86 -2.08 2.52
CA CYS A 82 4.27 -0.87 3.10
C CYS A 82 3.59 0.00 2.05
N ALA A 83 4.22 0.18 0.89
CA ALA A 83 3.66 0.96 -0.20
C ALA A 83 2.40 0.30 -0.79
N ALA A 84 2.38 -1.03 -0.94
CA ALA A 84 1.19 -1.77 -1.36
C ALA A 84 0.06 -1.67 -0.31
N GLU A 85 0.38 -1.80 0.98
CA GLU A 85 -0.57 -1.61 2.06
C GLU A 85 -1.19 -0.20 2.04
N THR A 86 -0.39 0.81 1.73
CA THR A 86 -0.88 2.19 1.53
C THR A 86 -1.96 2.24 0.45
N VAL A 87 -1.71 1.65 -0.72
CA VAL A 87 -2.70 1.61 -1.81
C VAL A 87 -3.95 0.83 -1.39
N LYS A 88 -3.79 -0.34 -0.77
CA LYS A 88 -4.93 -1.16 -0.29
C LYS A 88 -5.79 -0.40 0.70
N ASN A 89 -5.19 0.25 1.70
CA ASN A 89 -5.90 1.01 2.72
C ASN A 89 -6.63 2.22 2.13
N TYR A 90 -5.96 2.97 1.25
CA TYR A 90 -6.59 4.09 0.57
C TYR A 90 -7.79 3.65 -0.28
N MET A 91 -7.63 2.62 -1.11
CA MET A 91 -8.72 2.10 -1.94
C MET A 91 -9.84 1.49 -1.11
N GLY A 92 -9.51 0.84 0.01
CA GLY A 92 -10.49 0.35 0.98
C GLY A 92 -11.35 1.46 1.59
N ARG A 93 -10.78 2.67 1.74
CA ARG A 93 -11.47 3.84 2.30
C ARG A 93 -12.26 4.63 1.25
N PHE A 94 -11.73 4.81 0.04
CA PHE A 94 -12.28 5.77 -0.93
C PHE A 94 -12.78 5.18 -2.25
N ALA A 95 -12.42 3.95 -2.62
CA ALA A 95 -12.84 3.37 -3.91
C ALA A 95 -14.30 2.87 -3.93
N GLN A 96 -14.96 2.79 -2.76
CA GLN A 96 -16.36 2.40 -2.67
C GLN A 96 -17.26 3.59 -3.04
N VAL A 97 -17.69 3.65 -4.30
CA VAL A 97 -18.73 4.57 -4.75
C VAL A 97 -20.07 4.04 -4.23
N ARG A 98 -20.83 4.87 -3.50
CA ARG A 98 -22.26 4.62 -3.26
C ARG A 98 -23.08 5.02 -4.46
#